data_AF-A0A930RTD1-F1
#
_entry.id   AF-A0A930RTD1-F1
#
_cell.length_a   1.000
_cell.length_b   1.000
_cell.length_c   1.000
_cell.angle_alpha   90.00
_cell.angle_beta   90.00
_cell.angle_gamma   90.00
#
_symmetry.space_group_name_H-M   'P 1'
#
loop_
_entity.id
_entity.type
_entity.pdbx_description
1 polymer ?
#
loop_
_entity_poly.entity_id
_entity_poly.type
_entity_poly.pdbx_seq_one_letter_code
_entity_poly.pdbx_strand_id
1 'polypeptide(L)'
;TVAALLIVATYVTIFVVSLKSAIYYKGDSRVKKWASNLFLLAGILGCAPILIVVLSKVLFLDHAVLQFFDLVEEEVDIFLILFPPIVVVGVLSIISGLGYASCLKNFKE
;
A
#
# COMPACT_ATOMS: atom_id res chain seq x y z
N THR A 1 2.46 9.70 18.15
CA THR A 1 1.08 9.14 18.23
C THR A 1 0.20 9.58 17.06
N VAL A 2 0.00 10.88 16.80
CA VAL A 2 -0.86 11.37 15.69
C VAL A 2 -0.28 11.07 14.29
N ALA A 3 1.01 11.31 14.06
CA ALA A 3 1.64 11.07 12.76
C ALA A 3 1.57 9.60 12.32
N ALA A 4 1.82 8.67 13.24
CA ALA A 4 1.69 7.23 12.98
C ALA A 4 0.25 6.85 12.58
N LEU A 5 -0.76 7.40 13.27
CA LEU A 5 -2.17 7.20 12.91
C LEU A 5 -2.49 7.73 11.51
N LEU A 6 -1.96 8.89 11.13
CA LEU A 6 -2.14 9.45 9.78
C LEU A 6 -1.49 8.57 8.71
N ILE A 7 -0.29 8.04 8.97
CA ILE A 7 0.42 7.13 8.06
C ILE A 7 -0.40 5.84 7.87
N VAL A 8 -0.85 5.23 8.97
CA VAL A 8 -1.68 4.02 8.94
C VAL A 8 -2.99 4.28 8.19
N ALA A 9 -3.69 5.37 8.50
CA ALA A 9 -4.93 5.75 7.82
C ALA A 9 -4.72 5.96 6.31
N THR A 10 -3.59 6.57 5.93
CA THR A 10 -3.22 6.77 4.52
C THR A 10 -3.05 5.43 3.81
N TYR A 11 -2.27 4.51 4.37
CA TYR A 11 -2.04 3.21 3.74
C TYR A 11 -3.30 2.35 3.66
N VAL A 12 -4.11 2.33 4.71
CA VAL A 12 -5.41 1.64 4.70
C VAL A 12 -6.31 2.23 3.63
N THR A 13 -6.36 3.57 3.49
CA THR A 13 -7.13 4.23 2.44
C THR A 13 -6.64 3.85 1.05
N ILE A 14 -5.33 3.89 0.80
CA ILE A 14 -4.74 3.49 -0.49
C ILE A 14 -5.11 2.04 -0.81
N PHE A 15 -5.00 1.13 0.16
CA PHE A 15 -5.34 -0.28 -0.02
C PHE A 15 -6.82 -0.49 -0.35
N VAL A 16 -7.73 0.16 0.38
CA VAL A 16 -9.18 0.04 0.14
C VAL A 16 -9.54 0.59 -1.25
N VAL A 17 -9.01 1.76 -1.62
CA VAL A 17 -9.29 2.38 -2.92
C VAL A 17 -8.67 1.55 -4.05
N SER A 18 -7.47 1.01 -3.87
CA SER A 18 -6.82 0.20 -4.89
C SER A 18 -7.53 -1.13 -5.10
N LEU A 19 -7.97 -1.80 -4.03
CA LEU A 19 -8.82 -3.00 -4.09
C LEU A 19 -10.13 -2.70 -4.82
N LYS A 20 -10.82 -1.63 -4.43
CA LYS A 20 -12.07 -1.22 -5.09
C LYS A 20 -11.85 -0.94 -6.58
N SER A 21 -10.75 -0.27 -6.93
CA SER A 21 -10.44 0.02 -8.34
C SER A 21 -10.16 -1.25 -9.15
N ALA A 22 -9.46 -2.24 -8.56
CA ALA A 22 -9.14 -3.50 -9.21
C ALA A 22 -10.39 -4.34 -9.47
N ILE A 23 -11.35 -4.32 -8.52
CA ILE A 23 -12.64 -4.99 -8.67
C ILE A 23 -13.53 -4.24 -9.67
N TYR A 24 -13.63 -2.92 -9.55
CA TYR A 24 -14.54 -2.10 -10.37
C TYR A 24 -14.17 -2.14 -11.86
N TYR A 25 -12.89 -2.03 -12.19
CA TYR A 25 -12.42 -2.08 -13.58
C TYR A 25 -12.14 -3.52 -14.07
N LYS A 26 -12.53 -4.54 -13.31
CA LYS A 26 -12.33 -5.93 -13.69
C LYS A 26 -13.15 -6.26 -14.94
N GLY A 27 -12.48 -6.37 -16.08
CA GLY A 27 -13.10 -6.68 -17.37
C GLY A 27 -13.60 -5.46 -18.15
N ASP A 28 -13.39 -4.23 -17.65
CA ASP A 28 -13.66 -3.02 -18.42
C ASP A 28 -12.55 -2.81 -19.45
N SER A 29 -12.88 -2.92 -20.74
CA SER A 29 -11.93 -2.78 -21.85
C SER A 29 -11.42 -1.35 -22.03
N ARG A 30 -12.11 -0.35 -21.48
CA ARG A 30 -11.71 1.06 -21.56
C ARG A 30 -10.51 1.36 -20.67
N VAL A 31 -10.32 0.58 -19.60
CA VAL A 31 -9.24 0.76 -18.63
C VAL A 31 -8.14 -0.28 -18.82
N LYS A 32 -6.90 0.18 -18.88
CA LYS A 32 -5.76 -0.73 -18.99
C LYS A 32 -5.59 -1.51 -17.69
N LYS A 33 -5.73 -2.84 -17.75
CA LYS A 33 -5.59 -3.76 -16.60
C LYS A 33 -4.29 -3.59 -15.82
N TRP A 34 -3.19 -3.22 -16.49
CA TRP A 34 -1.91 -2.99 -15.81
C TRP A 34 -1.98 -1.79 -14.84
N ALA A 35 -2.79 -0.76 -15.12
CA ALA A 35 -2.92 0.41 -14.24
C ALA A 35 -3.61 0.02 -12.93
N SER A 36 -4.71 -0.73 -12.99
CA SER A 36 -5.42 -1.18 -11.80
C SER A 36 -4.62 -2.22 -11.00
N ASN A 37 -3.92 -3.13 -11.67
CA ASN A 37 -3.03 -4.08 -11.02
C ASN A 37 -1.85 -3.39 -10.32
N LEU A 38 -1.24 -2.37 -10.95
CA LEU A 38 -0.12 -1.64 -10.36
C LEU A 38 -0.57 -0.84 -9.14
N PHE A 39 -1.75 -0.25 -9.19
CA PHE A 39 -2.32 0.45 -8.03
C PHE A 39 -2.64 -0.51 -6.88
N LEU A 40 -3.19 -1.69 -7.20
CA LEU A 40 -3.43 -2.74 -6.22
C LEU A 40 -2.12 -3.18 -5.55
N LEU A 41 -1.07 -3.38 -6.34
CA LEU A 41 0.26 -3.72 -5.84
C LEU A 41 0.79 -2.64 -4.89
N ALA A 42 0.63 -1.35 -5.23
CA ALA A 42 0.99 -0.24 -4.35
C ALA A 42 0.25 -0.32 -3.00
N GLY A 43 -1.05 -0.58 -3.02
CA GLY A 43 -1.85 -0.75 -1.81
C GLY A 43 -1.40 -1.96 -0.97
N ILE A 44 -1.12 -3.11 -1.60
CA ILE A 44 -0.65 -4.30 -0.89
C ILE A 44 0.70 -4.03 -0.22
N LEU A 45 1.66 -3.45 -0.94
CA LEU A 45 2.98 -3.15 -0.40
C LEU A 45 2.92 -2.12 0.74
N GLY A 46 2.06 -1.11 0.63
CA GLY A 46 1.88 -0.11 1.69
C GLY A 46 1.22 -0.68 2.94
N CYS A 47 0.33 -1.67 2.79
CA CYS A 47 -0.41 -2.25 3.91
C CYS A 47 0.28 -3.49 4.51
N ALA A 48 1.22 -4.13 3.81
CA ALA A 48 1.94 -5.31 4.26
C ALA A 48 2.61 -5.16 5.64
N PRO A 49 3.40 -4.11 5.94
CA PRO A 49 4.02 -3.97 7.26
C PRO A 49 2.98 -3.83 8.39
N ILE A 50 1.88 -3.11 8.13
CA ILE A 50 0.79 -2.96 9.10
C ILE A 50 0.12 -4.29 9.39
N LEU A 51 -0.16 -5.08 8.34
CA LEU A 51 -0.75 -6.41 8.50
C LEU A 51 0.18 -7.34 9.26
N ILE A 52 1.50 -7.31 9.00
CA ILE A 52 2.47 -8.13 9.73
C ILE A 52 2.45 -7.79 11.23
N VAL A 53 2.47 -6.50 11.59
CA VAL A 53 2.41 -6.08 12.99
C VAL A 53 1.09 -6.50 13.65
N VAL A 54 -0.04 -6.24 13.01
CA VAL A 54 -1.37 -6.59 13.56
C VAL A 54 -1.53 -8.10 13.70
N LEU A 55 -1.17 -8.87 12.67
CA LEU A 55 -1.22 -10.34 12.72
C LEU A 55 -0.28 -10.89 13.79
N SER A 56 0.91 -10.30 13.97
CA SER A 56 1.84 -10.75 15.01
C SER A 56 1.26 -10.58 16.40
N LYS A 57 0.57 -9.46 16.66
CA LYS A 57 -0.08 -9.18 17.94
C LYS A 57 -1.34 -10.02 18.17
N VAL A 58 -2.13 -10.31 17.12
CA VAL A 58 -3.39 -11.06 17.22
C VAL A 58 -3.16 -12.58 17.27
N LEU A 59 -2.18 -13.09 16.52
CA LEU A 59 -1.96 -14.53 16.33
C LEU A 59 -0.99 -15.14 17.37
N PHE A 60 -0.58 -14.40 18.41
CA PHE A 60 0.46 -14.82 19.36
C PHE A 60 1.74 -15.34 18.67
N LEU A 61 2.13 -14.70 17.56
CA LEU A 61 3.41 -15.04 16.92
C LEU A 61 4.53 -14.63 17.89
N ASP A 62 5.27 -15.66 18.28
CA ASP A 62 6.36 -15.76 19.25
C ASP A 62 7.11 -14.47 19.64
N HIS A 63 7.56 -14.41 20.89
CA HIS A 63 8.38 -13.31 21.44
C HIS A 63 9.54 -12.92 20.53
N ALA A 64 10.10 -13.86 19.75
CA ALA A 64 11.17 -13.62 18.80
C ALA A 64 10.81 -12.67 17.64
N VAL A 65 9.58 -12.73 17.10
CA VAL A 65 9.16 -11.83 16.00
C VAL A 65 8.98 -10.41 16.52
N LEU A 66 8.37 -10.28 17.70
CA LEU A 66 8.22 -8.98 18.36
C LEU A 66 9.59 -8.40 18.77
N GLN A 67 10.48 -9.21 19.34
CA GLN A 67 11.86 -8.79 19.64
C GLN A 67 12.63 -8.39 18.39
N PHE A 68 12.45 -9.07 17.25
CA PHE A 68 13.11 -8.68 16.01
C PHE A 68 12.67 -7.28 15.57
N PHE A 69 11.38 -6.97 15.66
CA PHE A 69 10.89 -5.62 15.35
C PHE A 69 11.36 -4.58 16.38
N ASP A 70 11.33 -4.91 17.69
CA ASP A 70 11.79 -4.00 18.74
C ASP A 70 13.30 -3.70 18.61
N LEU A 71 14.13 -4.69 18.27
CA LEU A 71 15.58 -4.54 18.09
C LEU A 71 15.93 -3.72 16.84
N VAL A 72 15.16 -3.91 15.76
CA VAL A 72 15.27 -3.10 14.54
C VAL A 72 14.85 -1.65 14.79
N GLU A 73 13.85 -1.42 15.66
CA GLU A 73 13.38 -0.09 16.04
C GLU A 73 14.35 0.62 17.00
N GLU A 74 15.09 -0.12 17.84
CA GLU A 74 16.08 0.42 18.78
C GLU A 74 17.40 0.82 18.10
N GLU A 75 17.84 0.09 17.06
CA GLU A 75 19.11 0.35 16.36
C GLU A 75 18.99 1.21 15.09
N VAL A 76 17.81 1.27 14.45
CA VAL A 76 17.62 1.96 13.16
C VAL A 76 16.46 2.93 13.25
N ASP A 77 16.71 4.19 12.86
CA ASP A 77 15.67 5.20 12.78
C ASP A 77 14.50 4.68 11.92
N ILE A 78 13.30 4.62 12.52
CA ILE A 78 12.02 4.25 11.90
C ILE A 78 11.85 4.94 10.54
N PHE A 79 12.34 6.18 10.42
CA PHE A 79 12.34 6.91 9.17
C PHE A 79 13.10 6.18 8.06
N LEU A 80 14.28 5.64 8.33
CA LEU A 80 15.11 4.91 7.36
C LEU A 80 14.45 3.61 6.88
N ILE A 81 13.65 2.97 7.75
CA ILE A 81 12.93 1.73 7.44
C ILE A 81 11.66 2.00 6.64
N LEU A 82 10.89 3.03 7.00
CA LEU A 82 9.61 3.35 6.33
C LEU A 82 9.79 4.16 5.05
N PHE A 83 10.86 4.95 4.91
CA PHE A 83 11.06 5.83 3.76
C PHE A 83 11.13 5.06 2.42
N PRO A 84 11.91 3.98 2.26
CA PRO A 84 11.96 3.26 0.99
C PRO A 84 10.60 2.65 0.59
N PRO A 85 9.85 1.97 1.47
CA PRO A 85 8.48 1.53 1.18
C PRO A 85 7.53 2.69 0.79
N ILE A 86 7.59 3.83 1.49
CA ILE A 86 6.79 5.02 1.14
C ILE A 86 7.07 5.46 -0.31
N VAL A 87 8.35 5.57 -0.68
CA VAL A 87 8.76 5.99 -2.02
C VAL A 87 8.26 5.00 -3.07
N VAL A 88 8.42 3.69 -2.84
CA VAL A 88 7.94 2.65 -3.76
C VAL A 88 6.42 2.74 -3.95
N VAL A 89 5.66 2.84 -2.87
CA VAL A 89 4.19 2.95 -2.92
C VAL A 89 3.78 4.23 -3.66
N GLY A 90 4.46 5.35 -3.41
CA GLY A 90 4.21 6.62 -4.09
C GLY A 90 4.44 6.53 -5.59
N VAL A 91 5.59 6.00 -6.02
CA VAL A 91 5.95 5.84 -7.44
C VAL A 91 4.95 4.94 -8.16
N LEU A 92 4.63 3.78 -7.59
CA LEU A 92 3.63 2.87 -8.18
C LEU A 92 2.25 3.53 -8.30
N SER A 93 1.85 4.30 -7.29
CA SER A 93 0.58 5.04 -7.30
C SER A 93 0.55 6.09 -8.42
N ILE A 94 1.63 6.87 -8.58
CA ILE A 94 1.73 7.88 -9.66
C ILE A 94 1.66 7.22 -11.03
N ILE A 95 2.44 6.17 -11.27
CA ILE A 95 2.45 5.46 -12.56
C ILE A 95 1.06 4.88 -12.86
N SER A 96 0.40 4.31 -11.86
CA SER A 96 -0.97 3.81 -12.01
C SER A 96 -1.97 4.93 -12.34
N GLY A 97 -1.85 6.09 -11.69
CA GLY A 97 -2.67 7.27 -11.92
C GLY A 97 -2.52 7.80 -13.35
N LEU A 98 -1.30 7.85 -13.88
CA LEU A 98 -1.05 8.19 -15.29
C LEU A 98 -1.68 7.16 -16.25
N GLY A 99 -1.63 5.88 -15.87
CA GLY A 99 -2.33 4.81 -16.58
C GLY A 99 -3.84 5.05 -16.64
N TYR A 100 -4.47 5.42 -15.52
CA TYR A 100 -5.88 5.77 -15.46
C TYR A 100 -6.21 7.03 -16.27
N ALA A 101 -5.42 8.10 -16.13
CA ALA A 101 -5.61 9.34 -16.87
C ALA A 101 -5.57 9.12 -18.39
N SER A 102 -4.66 8.26 -18.85
CA SER A 102 -4.56 7.88 -20.26
C SER A 102 -5.79 7.14 -20.79
N CYS A 103 -6.60 6.54 -19.92
CA CYS A 103 -7.83 5.82 -20.28
C CYS A 103 -9.04 6.76 -20.38
N LEU A 104 -8.99 7.98 -19.83
CA LEU A 104 -10.12 8.93 -19.84
C LEU A 104 -10.64 9.23 -21.24
N LYS A 105 -9.77 9.21 -22.26
CA LYS A 105 -10.18 9.38 -23.66
C LYS A 105 -11.11 8.28 -24.17
N ASN A 106 -11.08 7.09 -23.57
CA ASN A 106 -11.92 5.95 -23.95
C ASN A 106 -13.33 6.03 -23.33
N PHE A 107 -13.58 7.02 -22.47
CA PHE A 107 -14.88 7.26 -21.83
C PHE A 107 -15.66 8.41 -22.46
N LYS A 108 -15.06 9.12 -23.41
CA LYS A 108 -15.77 10.11 -24.21
C LYS A 108 -16.53 9.38 -25.31
N GLU A 109 -17.83 9.20 -25.08
CA GLU A 109 -18.82 9.16 -26.17
C GLU A 109 -18.88 10.54 -26.85
#